data_AF-A0A6G1YXS5-F1
#
_entry.id   AF-A0A6G1YXS5-F1
#
_cell.length_a   1.000
_cell.length_b   1.000
_cell.length_c   1.000
_cell.angle_alpha   90.00
_cell.angle_beta   90.00
_cell.angle_gamma   90.00
#
_symmetry.space_group_name_H-M   'P 1'
#
loop_
_entity.id
_entity.type
_entity.pdbx_description
1 polymer ?
#
loop_
_entity_poly.entity_id
_entity_poly.type
_entity_poly.pdbx_seq_one_letter_code
_entity_poly.pdbx_strand_id
1 'polypeptide(L)' 'MLNDFIHGKLKCDRAAQIIPKITLLLEKARQKDIPIFYCNDEHLPNDTYELRLWGPHAMKDTDGAKVIDELRPSANDYIV' A
#
# COMPACT_ATOMS: atom_id res chain seq x y z
N MET A 1 -1.73 -1.27 -0.13
CA MET A 1 -1.80 -1.17 -1.61
C MET A 1 -0.44 -0.68 -2.13
N LEU A 2 0.57 -1.54 -2.00
CA LEU A 2 1.98 -1.19 -2.26
C LEU A 2 2.46 -1.83 -3.56
N ASN A 3 3.55 -1.28 -4.13
CA ASN A 3 4.13 -1.80 -5.36
C ASN A 3 4.45 -3.30 -5.29
N ASP A 4 4.97 -3.82 -4.17
CA ASP A 4 5.29 -5.25 -4.08
C ASP A 4 4.08 -6.17 -4.16
N PHE A 5 2.91 -5.69 -3.74
CA PHE A 5 1.65 -6.45 -3.73
C PHE A 5 0.83 -6.30 -5.01
N ILE A 6 1.15 -5.32 -5.86
CA ILE A 6 0.41 -5.03 -7.09
C ILE A 6 1.26 -5.31 -8.33
N HIS A 7 2.54 -4.91 -8.32
CA HIS A 7 3.45 -5.00 -9.45
C HIS A 7 4.69 -5.87 -9.18
N GLY A 8 5.03 -6.12 -7.91
CA GLY A 8 6.26 -6.77 -7.50
C GLY A 8 6.14 -8.26 -7.16
N LYS A 9 6.95 -8.69 -6.19
CA LYS A 9 7.21 -10.12 -5.91
C LYS A 9 6.01 -10.86 -5.36
N LEU A 10 5.15 -10.17 -4.61
CA LEU A 10 3.95 -10.72 -3.97
C LEU A 10 2.68 -10.26 -4.69
N LYS A 11 2.77 -9.99 -6.00
CA LYS A 11 1.64 -9.51 -6.79
C LYS A 11 0.43 -10.43 -6.69
N CYS A 12 -0.74 -9.81 -6.58
CA CYS A 12 -2.03 -10.50 -6.62
C CYS A 12 -2.91 -9.89 -7.73
N ASP A 13 -3.18 -10.66 -8.78
CA ASP A 13 -3.97 -10.17 -9.93
C ASP A 13 -5.39 -9.71 -9.52
N ARG A 14 -5.95 -10.32 -8.47
CA ARG A 14 -7.25 -9.90 -7.91
C ARG A 14 -7.17 -8.54 -7.20
N ALA A 15 -6.02 -8.18 -6.63
CA ALA A 15 -5.84 -6.89 -5.98
C ALA A 15 -5.86 -5.73 -6.99
N ALA A 16 -5.38 -5.94 -8.22
CA ALA A 16 -5.48 -4.93 -9.27
C ALA A 16 -6.95 -4.57 -9.61
N GLN A 17 -7.86 -5.56 -9.53
CA GLN A 17 -9.28 -5.37 -9.86
C GLN A 17 -10.03 -4.44 -8.90
N ILE A 18 -9.54 -4.26 -7.67
CA ILE A 18 -10.18 -3.40 -6.67
C ILE A 18 -9.68 -1.95 -6.71
N ILE A 19 -8.58 -1.66 -7.42
CA ILE A 19 -7.99 -0.31 -7.50
C ILE A 19 -9.03 0.75 -7.89
N PRO A 20 -9.85 0.60 -8.97
CA PRO A 20 -10.80 1.64 -9.36
C PRO A 20 -11.86 1.94 -8.29
N LYS A 21 -12.26 0.92 -7.52
CA LYS A 21 -13.24 1.08 -6.42
C LYS A 21 -12.62 1.80 -5.22
N ILE A 22 -11.35 1.52 -4.92
CA ILE A 22 -10.62 2.22 -3.86
C ILE A 22 -10.42 3.68 -4.26
N THR A 23 -10.03 3.99 -5.51
CA THR A 23 -9.92 5.37 -6.00
C THR A 23 -11.22 6.15 -5.78
N LEU A 24 -12.36 5.58 -6.20
CA LEU A 24 -13.67 6.20 -5.97
C LEU A 24 -13.99 6.38 -4.48
N LEU A 25 -13.65 5.41 -3.63
CA LEU A 25 -13.86 5.51 -2.18
C LEU A 25 -13.03 6.64 -1.57
N LEU A 26 -11.75 6.76 -1.93
CA LEU A 26 -10.86 7.82 -1.46
C LEU A 26 -11.39 9.20 -1.87
N GLU A 27 -11.82 9.36 -3.12
CA GLU A 27 -12.45 10.60 -3.59
C GLU A 27 -13.69 10.98 -2.76
N LYS A 28 -14.56 10.01 -2.48
CA LYS A 28 -15.78 10.25 -1.68
C LYS A 28 -15.49 10.51 -0.21
N ALA A 29 -14.48 9.88 0.36
CA ALA A 29 -14.03 10.15 1.71
C ALA A 29 -13.49 11.58 1.83
N ARG A 30 -12.62 12.01 0.90
CA ARG A 30 -12.10 13.39 0.85
C ARG A 30 -13.21 14.43 0.69
N GLN A 31 -14.20 14.19 -0.17
CA GLN A 31 -15.36 15.08 -0.35
C GLN A 31 -16.23 15.25 0.92
N LYS A 32 -16.12 14.33 1.87
CA LYS A 32 -16.90 14.31 3.11
C LYS A 32 -16.04 14.63 4.34
N ASP A 33 -14.81 15.08 4.14
CA ASP A 33 -13.83 15.34 5.20
C ASP A 33 -13.63 14.14 6.14
N ILE A 34 -13.75 12.92 5.59
CA ILE A 34 -13.49 11.68 6.33
C ILE A 34 -11.97 11.43 6.33
N PRO A 35 -11.34 11.24 7.51
CA PRO A 35 -9.91 10.93 7.59
C PRO A 35 -9.53 9.64 6.85
N ILE A 36 -8.40 9.67 6.14
CA ILE A 36 -7.89 8.53 5.37
C ILE A 36 -6.52 8.13 5.91
N PHE A 37 -6.37 6.84 6.23
CA PHE A 37 -5.11 6.26 6.70
C PHE A 37 -4.69 5.13 5.76
N TYR A 38 -3.46 5.19 5.26
CA TYR A 38 -2.81 4.13 4.50
C TYR A 38 -1.97 3.32 5.49
N CYS A 39 -2.50 2.17 5.91
CA CYS A 39 -1.75 1.21 6.72
C CYS A 39 -0.86 0.38 5.79
N ASN A 40 0.44 0.64 5.82
CA ASN A 40 1.38 0.05 4.89
C ASN A 40 2.39 -0.83 5.63
N ASP A 41 2.74 -1.97 5.05
CA ASP A 41 3.91 -2.70 5.49
C ASP A 41 5.16 -1.87 5.17
N GLU A 42 6.06 -1.77 6.14
CA GLU A 42 7.37 -1.12 5.98
C GLU A 42 8.41 -1.95 6.76
N HIS A 43 8.78 -3.09 6.17
CA HIS A 43 9.59 -4.07 6.88
C HIS A 43 11.02 -3.61 7.11
N LEU A 44 11.52 -3.92 8.30
CA LEU A 44 12.93 -3.81 8.65
C LEU A 44 13.58 -5.21 8.60
N PRO A 45 14.91 -5.30 8.41
CA PRO A 45 15.61 -6.59 8.39
C PRO A 45 15.43 -7.46 9.65
N ASN A 46 15.03 -6.85 10.78
CA ASN A 46 14.76 -7.54 12.04
C ASN A 46 13.32 -8.10 12.16
N ASP A 47 12.46 -7.93 11.15
CA ASP A 47 11.12 -8.54 11.08
C ASP A 47 11.18 -10.03 10.70
N THR A 48 12.03 -10.76 11.43
CA THR A 48 12.56 -12.07 11.02
C THR A 48 11.49 -13.15 10.87
N TYR A 49 10.35 -13.06 11.57
CA TYR A 49 9.29 -14.06 11.44
C TYR A 49 8.63 -13.99 10.06
N GLU A 50 8.16 -12.80 9.69
CA GLU A 50 7.44 -12.57 8.44
C GLU A 50 8.34 -12.67 7.21
N LEU A 51 9.55 -12.09 7.29
CA LEU A 51 10.53 -12.16 6.21
C LEU A 51 11.01 -13.60 5.93
N ARG A 52 10.97 -14.51 6.91
CA ARG A 52 11.27 -15.94 6.67
C ARG A 52 10.15 -16.67 5.94
N LEU A 53 8.90 -16.27 6.16
CA LEU A 53 7.74 -16.92 5.54
C LEU A 53 7.56 -16.48 4.09
N TRP A 54 7.70 -15.18 3.82
CA TRP A 54 7.35 -14.59 2.52
C TRP A 54 8.56 -14.06 1.74
N GLY A 55 9.74 -14.07 2.34
CA GLY A 55 10.93 -13.41 1.80
C GLY A 55 10.88 -11.88 1.98
N PRO A 56 11.93 -11.15 1.57
CA PRO A 56 11.94 -9.69 1.58
C PRO A 56 10.87 -9.09 0.66
N HIS A 57 9.99 -8.28 1.25
CA HIS A 57 8.91 -7.55 0.60
C HIS A 57 8.61 -6.27 1.40
N ALA A 58 8.03 -5.26 0.75
CA ALA A 58 7.64 -3.99 1.36
C ALA A 58 8.72 -3.43 2.31
N MET A 59 9.99 -3.58 1.91
CA MET A 59 11.12 -3.22 2.76
C MET A 59 11.22 -1.70 2.88
N LYS A 60 11.51 -1.21 4.08
CA LYS A 60 11.73 0.22 4.35
C LYS A 60 12.68 0.85 3.33
N ASP A 61 12.32 2.05 2.88
CA ASP A 61 13.05 2.86 1.89
C ASP A 61 13.18 2.23 0.49
N THR A 62 12.45 1.16 0.18
CA THR A 62 12.40 0.57 -1.17
C THR A 62 11.18 1.01 -1.98
N ASP A 63 11.26 0.92 -3.30
CA ASP A 63 10.09 1.18 -4.16
C ASP A 63 8.95 0.18 -3.89
N GLY A 64 9.27 -1.04 -3.48
CA GLY A 64 8.29 -2.08 -3.12
C GLY A 64 7.37 -1.67 -1.97
N ALA A 65 7.86 -0.85 -1.03
CA ALA A 65 7.10 -0.34 0.12
C ALA A 65 6.27 0.92 -0.18
N LYS A 66 6.42 1.53 -1.36
CA LYS A 66 5.66 2.73 -1.72
C LYS A 66 4.24 2.36 -2.15
N VAL A 67 3.27 3.20 -1.78
CA VAL A 67 1.89 3.12 -2.29
C VAL A 67 1.93 3.27 -3.81
N ILE A 68 1.13 2.46 -4.51
CA ILE A 68 1.03 2.53 -5.98
C ILE A 68 0.58 3.92 -6.44
N ASP A 69 1.01 4.34 -7.63
CA ASP A 69 0.73 5.68 -8.15
C ASP A 69 -0.76 5.95 -8.35
N GLU A 70 -1.55 4.92 -8.69
CA GLU A 70 -3.00 5.00 -8.90
C GLU A 70 -3.77 5.36 -7.62
N LEU A 71 -3.16 5.13 -6.46
CA LEU A 71 -3.72 5.39 -5.13
C LEU A 71 -2.82 6.33 -4.33
N ARG A 72 -2.05 7.18 -5.00
CA ARG A 72 -1.12 8.12 -4.35
C ARG A 72 -1.83 8.92 -3.24
N PRO A 73 -1.29 8.94 -2.02
CA PRO A 73 -1.85 9.73 -0.93
C PRO A 73 -1.88 11.22 -1.25
N SER A 74 -2.92 11.90 -0.76
CA SER A 74 -3.02 13.36 -0.81
C SER A 74 -2.29 14.01 0.38
N ALA A 75 -2.07 15.32 0.33
CA ALA A 75 -1.42 16.05 1.43
C ALA A 75 -2.20 16.01 2.76
N ASN A 76 -3.50 15.73 2.72
CA ASN A 76 -4.37 15.62 3.89
C ASN A 76 -4.59 14.17 4.34
N ASP A 77 -3.99 13.20 3.64
CA ASP A 77 -4.07 11.79 4.01
C ASP A 77 -2.89 11.43 4.93
N TYR A 78 -3.06 10.36 5.72
CA TYR A 78 -2.05 9.88 6.64
C TYR A 78 -1.45 8.55 6.16
N ILE A 79 -0.14 8.40 6.30
CA ILE A 79 0.55 7.12 6.14
C ILE A 79 0.93 6.64 7.55
N VAL A 80 0.62 5.39 7.86
CA VAL A 80 0.88 4.74 9.16
C VAL A 80 1.81 3.57 8.98
#